data_AF-A0A957S443-F1
#
_entry.id   AF-A0A957S443-F1
#
_cell.length_a   1.000
_cell.length_b   1.000
_cell.length_c   1.000
_cell.angle_alpha   90.00
_cell.angle_beta   90.00
_cell.angle_gamma   90.00
#
_symmetry.space_group_name_H-M   'P 1'
#
loop_
_entity.id
_entity.type
_entity.pdbx_description
1 polymer ?
#
loop_
_entity_poly.entity_id
_entity_poly.type
_entity_poly.pdbx_seq_one_letter_code
_entity_poly.pdbx_strand_id
1 'polypeptide(L)' 'MTPPEIRARGGAVFCDRRYDHVFLYHNGADSYYAARGFRGSLRV' A
#
# COMPACT_ATOMS: atom_id res chain seq x y z
N MET A 1 -0.02 -5.20 -7.45
CA MET A 1 0.06 -4.01 -6.58
C MET A 1 -0.78 -2.92 -7.22
N THR A 2 -1.57 -2.18 -6.43
CA THR A 2 -2.74 -1.32 -6.76
C THR A 2 -2.91 -0.86 -8.24
N PRO A 3 -4.09 -1.08 -8.86
CA PRO A 3 -4.40 -0.62 -10.21
C PRO A 3 -4.24 0.90 -10.43
N PRO A 4 -3.82 1.35 -11.62
CA PRO A 4 -3.57 2.76 -11.91
C PRO A 4 -4.76 3.69 -11.63
N GLU A 5 -5.98 3.26 -11.97
CA GLU A 5 -7.22 4.02 -11.79
C GLU A 5 -7.58 4.19 -10.31
N ILE A 6 -7.30 3.19 -9.48
CA ILE A 6 -7.49 3.26 -8.03
C ILE A 6 -6.43 4.18 -7.42
N ARG A 7 -5.17 4.03 -7.84
CA ARG A 7 -4.05 4.86 -7.38
C ARG A 7 -4.23 6.33 -7.77
N ALA A 8 -4.72 6.62 -8.98
CA ALA A 8 -4.99 7.98 -9.45
C ALA A 8 -6.05 8.70 -8.60
N ARG A 9 -6.95 7.94 -7.96
CA ARG A 9 -7.95 8.44 -7.01
C ARG A 9 -7.47 8.46 -5.57
N GLY A 10 -6.16 8.27 -5.33
CA GLY A 10 -5.57 8.24 -4.00
C GLY A 10 -5.88 6.96 -3.22
N GLY A 11 -6.26 5.87 -3.88
CA GLY A 11 -6.51 4.57 -3.25
C GLY A 11 -5.27 3.65 -3.22
N ALA A 12 -5.29 2.70 -2.31
CA ALA A 12 -4.33 1.61 -2.18
C ALA A 12 -5.08 0.29 -1.89
N VAL A 13 -4.51 -0.81 -2.37
CA VAL A 13 -5.04 -2.18 -2.23
C VAL A 13 -3.88 -3.08 -1.87
N PHE A 14 -4.05 -3.86 -0.81
CA PHE A 14 -3.03 -4.76 -0.26
C PHE A 14 -3.67 -5.98 0.39
N CYS A 15 -2.90 -7.02 0.63
CA CYS A 15 -3.37 -8.23 1.28
C CYS A 15 -2.27 -8.84 2.16
N ASP A 16 -2.69 -9.66 3.12
CA ASP A 16 -1.84 -10.61 3.82
C ASP A 16 -2.55 -11.97 3.94
N ARG A 17 -1.81 -12.98 4.39
CA ARG A 17 -2.34 -14.33 4.61
C ARG A 17 -2.10 -14.73 6.06
N ARG A 18 -3.16 -15.04 6.79
CA ARG A 18 -3.14 -15.49 8.19
C ARG A 18 -4.16 -16.61 8.37
N TYR A 19 -3.90 -17.57 9.26
CA TYR A 19 -4.82 -18.69 9.52
C TYR A 19 -5.24 -19.45 8.25
N ASP A 20 -4.32 -19.59 7.30
CA ASP A 20 -4.59 -20.13 5.95
C ASP A 20 -5.74 -19.46 5.18
N HIS A 21 -5.99 -18.19 5.49
CA HIS A 21 -7.00 -17.36 4.86
C HIS A 21 -6.37 -16.09 4.27
N VAL A 22 -6.88 -15.66 3.11
CA VAL A 22 -6.42 -14.44 2.44
C VAL A 22 -7.30 -13.28 2.86
N PHE A 23 -6.68 -12.24 3.43
CA PHE A 23 -7.38 -11.00 3.78
C PHE A 23 -7.01 -9.91 2.79
N LEU A 24 -8.02 -9.33 2.15
CA LEU A 24 -7.87 -8.22 1.21
C LEU A 24 -8.33 -6.93 1.85
N TYR A 25 -7.54 -5.87 1.67
CA TYR A 25 -7.77 -4.56 2.26
C TYR A 25 -7.71 -3.46 1.20
N HIS A 26 -8.46 -2.38 1.43
CA HIS A 26 -8.38 -1.14 0.67
C HIS A 26 -8.30 0.05 1.63
N ASN A 27 -7.51 1.05 1.27
CA ASN A 27 -7.37 2.28 2.05
C ASN A 27 -6.93 3.44 1.16
N GLY A 28 -6.72 4.61 1.76
CA GLY A 28 -6.04 5.72 1.09
C GLY A 28 -4.55 5.41 0.87
N ALA A 29 -3.99 5.91 -0.22
CA ALA A 29 -2.56 5.82 -0.51
C ALA A 29 -1.72 6.44 0.62
N ASP A 30 -2.18 7.57 1.17
CA ASP A 30 -1.48 8.25 2.27
C ASP A 30 -1.41 7.39 3.52
N SER A 31 -2.52 6.76 3.93
CA SER A 31 -2.51 5.86 5.10
C SER A 31 -1.72 4.58 4.83
N TYR A 32 -1.69 4.10 3.58
CA TYR A 32 -0.87 2.95 3.18
C TYR A 32 0.63 3.23 3.26
N TYR A 33 1.05 4.42 2.81
CA TYR A 33 2.46 4.81 2.80
C TYR A 33 2.93 5.46 4.10
N ALA A 34 2.05 6.07 4.89
CA ALA A 34 2.38 6.64 6.21
C ALA A 34 2.99 5.58 7.14
N ALA A 35 2.49 4.34 7.09
CA ALA A 35 3.03 3.23 7.87
C ALA A 35 4.38 2.69 7.35
N ARG A 36 4.85 3.12 6.17
CA ARG A 36 6.03 2.55 5.48
C ARG A 36 7.28 3.42 5.51
N GLY A 37 7.21 4.56 6.18
CA GLY A 37 8.35 5.46 6.40
C GLY A 37 8.88 6.08 5.10
N PHE A 38 9.57 7.20 5.25
CA PHE A 38 10.29 7.82 4.14
C PHE A 38 11.54 7.00 3.81
N ARG A 39 11.71 6.60 2.53
CA ARG A 39 12.97 6.03 2.05
C ARG A 39 13.85 7.14 1.51
N GLY A 40 14.79 7.63 2.33
CA GLY A 40 15.85 8.51 1.86
C GLY A 40 16.83 7.72 0.97
N SER A 41 17.09 8.22 -0.23
CA SER A 41 18.19 7.74 -1.08
C SER A 41 19.33 8.73 -0.96
N LEU A 42 20.44 8.31 -0.33
CA LEU A 42 21.70 9.05 -0.38
C LEU A 42 22.51 8.52 -1.56
N ARG A 43 22.81 9.41 -2.52
CA ARG A 43 23.81 9.16 -3.54
C ARG A 43 25.10 9.84 -3.07
N VAL A 44 26.11 9.04 -2.75
CA VAL A 44 27.50 9.49 -2.54
C VAL A 44 28.25 9.51 -3.86
#